data_AF-A0A229UL09-F1
#
_entry.id   AF-A0A229UL09-F1
#
_cell.length_a   1.000
_cell.length_b   1.000
_cell.length_c   1.000
_cell.angle_alpha   90.00
_cell.angle_beta   90.00
_cell.angle_gamma   90.00
#
_symmetry.space_group_name_H-M   'P 1'
#
loop_
_entity.id
_entity.type
_entity.pdbx_description
1 polymer ?
#
loop_
_entity_poly.entity_id
_entity_poly.type
_entity_poly.pdbx_seq_one_letter_code
_entity_poly.pdbx_strand_id
1 'polypeptide(L)'
;MKNEQLFHQLELVRERTIQLLDLVTEDTADLMPSGYNNTLRWHLGHIATIQENMCLKLAGEPFGLPETFPVLFANGTKPADWQTEPPSLETLKSILTEQPLRIKQKLYNRTEDLLAAPFKGIDTVGGMMGFSLYHEGVHTGFMMSLRKTIASL
;
A
#
# COMPACT_ATOMS: atom_id res chain seq x y z
N MET A 1 21.88 12.58 -1.24
CA MET A 1 21.09 13.41 -0.31
C MET A 1 19.59 13.36 -0.60
N LYS A 2 19.08 13.80 -1.77
CA LYS A 2 17.63 13.75 -2.06
C LYS A 2 17.04 12.33 -2.06
N ASN A 3 17.71 11.38 -2.72
CA ASN A 3 17.23 9.99 -2.80
C ASN A 3 17.22 9.33 -1.42
N GLU A 4 18.31 9.46 -0.67
CA GLU A 4 18.41 8.96 0.71
C GLU A 4 17.24 9.40 1.60
N GLN A 5 16.86 10.68 1.54
CA GLN A 5 15.69 11.19 2.28
C GLN A 5 14.38 10.56 1.81
N LEU A 6 14.16 10.43 0.50
CA LEU A 6 12.94 9.83 -0.06
C LEU A 6 12.79 8.35 0.34
N PHE A 7 13.86 7.56 0.28
CA PHE A 7 13.82 6.15 0.70
C PHE A 7 13.73 6.01 2.22
N HIS A 8 14.32 6.93 2.99
CA HIS A 8 14.12 6.96 4.43
C HIS A 8 12.66 7.30 4.79
N GLN A 9 12.02 8.23 4.07
CA GLN A 9 10.58 8.50 4.23
C GLN A 9 9.73 7.27 3.89
N LEU A 10 10.08 6.51 2.85
CA LEU A 10 9.41 5.25 2.54
C LEU A 10 9.50 4.25 3.71
N GLU A 11 10.68 4.09 4.30
CA GLU A 11 10.89 3.23 5.47
C GLU A 11 10.03 3.69 6.66
N LEU A 12 10.05 4.98 7.00
CA LEU A 12 9.26 5.54 8.12
C LEU A 12 7.75 5.43 7.93
N VAL A 13 7.25 5.71 6.72
CA VAL A 13 5.82 5.58 6.39
C VAL A 13 5.39 4.12 6.47
N ARG A 14 6.18 3.20 5.91
CA ARG A 14 5.90 1.77 6.00
C ARG A 14 5.92 1.29 7.45
N GLU A 15 6.89 1.72 8.24
CA GLU A 15 6.97 1.36 9.66
C GLU A 15 5.69 1.72 10.40
N ARG A 16 5.14 2.92 10.15
CA ARG A 16 3.87 3.35 10.74
C ARG A 16 2.70 2.44 10.35
N THR A 17 2.65 2.00 9.10
CA THR A 17 1.64 1.06 8.61
C THR A 17 1.79 -0.32 9.28
N ILE A 18 3.02 -0.82 9.43
CA ILE A 18 3.30 -2.11 10.11
C ILE A 18 2.95 -2.04 11.60
N GLN A 19 3.31 -0.95 12.30
CA GLN A 19 2.93 -0.74 13.70
C GLN A 19 1.40 -0.78 13.90
N LEU A 20 0.64 -0.30 12.91
CA LEU A 20 -0.82 -0.38 12.95
C LEU A 20 -1.33 -1.80 12.67
N LEU A 21 -0.74 -2.49 11.68
CA LEU A 21 -1.04 -3.89 11.36
C LEU A 21 -0.85 -4.79 12.59
N ASP A 22 0.21 -4.58 13.36
CA ASP A 22 0.55 -5.36 14.57
C ASP A 22 -0.51 -5.28 15.68
N LEU A 23 -1.46 -4.36 15.55
CA LEU A 23 -2.57 -4.15 16.47
C LEU A 23 -3.90 -4.69 15.91
N VAL A 24 -3.86 -5.38 14.76
CA VAL A 24 -5.02 -6.00 14.09
C VAL A 24 -4.93 -7.52 14.24
N THR A 25 -6.06 -8.14 14.52
CA THR A 25 -6.22 -9.60 14.55
C THR A 25 -7.00 -10.07 13.33
N GLU A 26 -6.89 -11.34 12.95
CA GLU A 26 -7.70 -11.89 11.84
C GLU A 26 -9.21 -11.66 12.09
N ASP A 27 -9.68 -11.82 13.32
CA ASP A 27 -11.09 -11.57 13.71
C ASP A 27 -11.55 -10.12 13.49
N THR A 28 -10.64 -9.15 13.61
CA THR A 28 -10.96 -7.72 13.45
C THR A 28 -10.65 -7.20 12.05
N ALA A 29 -9.82 -7.91 11.28
CA ALA A 29 -9.31 -7.48 9.99
C ALA A 29 -10.41 -7.28 8.94
N ASP A 30 -11.47 -8.08 9.00
CA ASP A 30 -12.57 -8.10 8.04
C ASP A 30 -13.88 -7.52 8.59
N LEU A 31 -13.86 -6.95 9.79
CA LEU A 31 -15.01 -6.21 10.32
C LEU A 31 -15.23 -4.94 9.50
N MET A 32 -16.47 -4.77 9.04
CA MET A 32 -16.91 -3.62 8.26
C MET A 32 -18.09 -2.93 8.97
N PRO A 33 -17.82 -1.90 9.80
CA PRO A 33 -18.86 -1.15 10.49
C PRO A 33 -19.79 -0.45 9.50
N SER A 34 -21.02 -0.16 9.94
CA SER A 34 -21.99 0.57 9.12
C SER A 34 -21.44 1.91 8.63
N GLY A 35 -21.67 2.22 7.35
CA GLY A 35 -21.15 3.42 6.69
C GLY A 35 -19.76 3.27 6.07
N TYR A 36 -19.08 2.14 6.29
CA TYR A 36 -17.83 1.79 5.61
C TYR A 36 -18.10 0.78 4.48
N ASN A 37 -17.29 0.86 3.43
CA ASN A 37 -17.28 -0.07 2.30
C ASN A 37 -15.95 -0.84 2.16
N ASN A 38 -15.04 -0.67 3.11
CA ASN A 38 -13.72 -1.30 3.15
C ASN A 38 -13.39 -1.78 4.57
N THR A 39 -12.45 -2.72 4.67
CA THR A 39 -11.99 -3.31 5.93
C THR A 39 -10.51 -2.98 6.18
N LEU A 40 -9.99 -3.31 7.37
CA LEU A 40 -8.56 -3.15 7.67
C LEU A 40 -7.70 -4.01 6.73
N ARG A 41 -8.12 -5.25 6.43
CA ARG A 41 -7.44 -6.12 5.46
C ARG A 41 -7.42 -5.49 4.07
N TRP A 42 -8.54 -4.91 3.63
CA TRP A 42 -8.60 -4.23 2.34
C TRP A 42 -7.58 -3.09 2.26
N HIS A 43 -7.50 -2.24 3.28
CA HIS A 43 -6.54 -1.14 3.29
C HIS A 43 -5.09 -1.60 3.23
N LEU A 44 -4.73 -2.66 3.96
CA LEU A 44 -3.39 -3.25 3.94
C LEU A 44 -3.03 -3.79 2.54
N GLY A 45 -3.91 -4.59 1.93
CA GLY A 45 -3.71 -5.10 0.58
C GLY A 45 -3.71 -3.99 -0.48
N HIS A 46 -4.51 -2.95 -0.28
CA HIS A 46 -4.60 -1.78 -1.14
C HIS A 46 -3.30 -0.99 -1.15
N ILE A 47 -2.73 -0.72 0.03
CA ILE A 47 -1.45 -0.04 0.16
C ILE A 47 -0.36 -0.83 -0.60
N ALA A 48 -0.26 -2.14 -0.39
CA ALA A 48 0.71 -2.98 -1.11
C ALA A 48 0.51 -2.89 -2.63
N THR A 49 -0.74 -3.06 -3.10
CA THR A 49 -1.09 -3.10 -4.52
C THR A 49 -0.82 -1.79 -5.23
N ILE A 50 -1.22 -0.67 -4.61
CA ILE A 50 -1.06 0.65 -5.24
C ILE A 50 0.39 1.10 -5.22
N GLN A 51 1.16 0.82 -4.15
CA GLN A 51 2.58 1.16 -4.13
C GLN A 51 3.40 0.31 -5.12
N GLU A 52 3.03 -0.96 -5.33
CA GLU A 52 3.62 -1.79 -6.39
C GLU A 52 3.39 -1.17 -7.77
N ASN A 53 2.16 -0.70 -8.03
CA ASN A 53 1.83 -0.05 -9.29
C ASN A 53 2.57 1.30 -9.46
N MET A 54 2.51 2.17 -8.44
CA MET A 54 3.05 3.52 -8.49
C MET A 54 4.58 3.53 -8.54
N CYS A 55 5.25 2.73 -7.72
CA CYS A 55 6.70 2.76 -7.63
C CYS A 55 7.35 1.86 -8.69
N LEU A 56 6.87 0.62 -8.88
CA LEU A 56 7.55 -0.36 -9.72
C LEU A 56 6.97 -0.40 -11.14
N LYS A 57 5.68 -0.65 -11.29
CA LYS A 57 5.08 -0.81 -12.63
C LYS A 57 5.20 0.44 -13.49
N LEU A 58 4.90 1.62 -12.94
CA LEU A 58 5.05 2.89 -13.68
C LEU A 58 6.51 3.26 -13.96
N ALA A 59 7.47 2.70 -13.20
CA ALA A 59 8.90 2.82 -13.49
C ALA A 59 9.41 1.75 -14.50
N GLY A 60 8.51 0.96 -15.09
CA GLY A 60 8.84 -0.08 -16.06
C GLY A 60 9.34 -1.40 -15.44
N GLU A 61 9.28 -1.55 -14.11
CA GLU A 61 9.56 -2.84 -13.46
C GLU A 61 8.32 -3.76 -13.52
N PRO A 62 8.51 -5.09 -13.47
CA PRO A 62 7.39 -6.03 -13.34
C PRO A 62 6.57 -5.78 -12.06
N PHE A 63 5.26 -6.01 -12.15
CA PHE A 63 4.39 -6.05 -10.98
C PHE A 63 4.64 -7.36 -10.21
N GLY A 64 5.19 -7.26 -9.00
CA GLY A 64 5.72 -8.41 -8.25
C GLY A 64 4.77 -9.03 -7.23
N LEU A 65 3.48 -8.67 -7.24
CA LEU A 65 2.47 -9.29 -6.38
C LEU A 65 1.62 -10.30 -7.19
N PRO A 66 0.99 -11.30 -6.55
CA PRO A 66 0.10 -12.24 -7.22
C PRO A 66 -1.00 -11.55 -8.03
N GLU A 67 -1.43 -12.16 -9.13
CA GLU A 67 -2.47 -11.62 -10.03
C GLU A 67 -3.82 -11.37 -9.35
N THR A 68 -4.06 -12.01 -8.20
CA THR A 68 -5.24 -11.81 -7.36
C THR A 68 -5.25 -10.46 -6.65
N PHE A 69 -4.09 -9.82 -6.42
CA PHE A 69 -4.01 -8.57 -5.67
C PHE A 69 -4.77 -7.41 -6.32
N PRO A 70 -4.59 -7.12 -7.62
CA PRO A 70 -5.41 -6.11 -8.30
C PRO A 70 -6.92 -6.41 -8.26
N VAL A 71 -7.32 -7.68 -8.31
CA VAL A 71 -8.75 -8.06 -8.24
C VAL A 71 -9.34 -7.76 -6.86
N LEU A 72 -8.56 -7.98 -5.80
CA LEU A 72 -9.00 -7.81 -4.42
C LEU A 72 -8.87 -6.36 -3.93
N PHE A 73 -7.84 -5.64 -4.38
CA PHE A 73 -7.36 -4.44 -3.69
C PHE A 73 -7.09 -3.23 -4.59
N ALA A 74 -7.36 -3.28 -5.90
CA ALA A 74 -7.23 -2.09 -6.74
C ALA A 74 -8.24 -0.99 -6.36
N ASN A 75 -7.99 0.23 -6.84
CA ASN A 75 -8.91 1.35 -6.70
C ASN A 75 -10.34 0.96 -7.14
N GLY A 76 -11.32 1.21 -6.27
CA GLY A 76 -12.74 0.93 -6.54
C GLY A 76 -13.21 -0.49 -6.16
N THR A 77 -12.30 -1.40 -5.81
CA THR A 77 -12.68 -2.71 -5.24
C THR A 77 -13.21 -2.55 -3.82
N LYS A 78 -13.98 -3.54 -3.35
CA LYS A 78 -14.48 -3.60 -1.97
C LYS A 78 -14.61 -5.05 -1.51
N PRO A 79 -14.43 -5.34 -0.20
CA PRO A 79 -14.53 -6.70 0.33
C PRO A 79 -15.87 -7.39 0.08
N ALA A 80 -16.96 -6.63 0.04
CA ALA A 80 -18.30 -7.16 -0.24
C ALA A 80 -18.43 -7.83 -1.63
N ASP A 81 -17.52 -7.54 -2.56
CA ASP A 81 -17.53 -8.11 -3.91
C ASP A 81 -16.52 -9.27 -4.07
N TRP A 82 -15.71 -9.57 -3.05
CA TRP A 82 -14.68 -10.62 -3.13
C TRP A 82 -15.31 -11.99 -3.37
N GLN A 83 -14.81 -12.68 -4.40
CA GLN A 83 -15.20 -14.05 -4.76
C GLN A 83 -14.13 -15.08 -4.38
N THR A 84 -13.00 -14.62 -3.85
CA THR A 84 -11.86 -15.43 -3.46
C THR A 84 -11.36 -14.98 -2.09
N GLU A 85 -10.83 -15.92 -1.33
CA GLU A 85 -10.25 -15.64 -0.02
C GLU A 85 -9.08 -14.64 -0.16
N PRO A 86 -9.07 -13.55 0.63
CA PRO A 86 -7.95 -12.62 0.65
C PRO A 86 -6.73 -13.24 1.38
N PRO A 87 -5.52 -12.70 1.17
CA PRO A 87 -4.33 -13.11 1.93
C PRO A 87 -4.50 -12.89 3.44
N SER A 88 -3.85 -13.73 4.25
CA SER A 88 -3.76 -13.57 5.70
C SER A 88 -3.03 -12.28 6.09
N LEU A 89 -3.20 -11.82 7.33
CA LEU A 89 -2.45 -10.68 7.86
C LEU A 89 -0.95 -10.96 7.90
N GLU A 90 -0.56 -12.21 8.18
CA GLU A 90 0.84 -12.65 8.14
C GLU A 90 1.44 -12.47 6.73
N THR A 91 0.70 -12.91 5.70
CA THR A 91 1.12 -12.77 4.30
C THR A 91 1.22 -11.30 3.91
N LEU A 92 0.22 -10.49 4.28
CA LEU A 92 0.25 -9.05 4.04
C LEU A 92 1.43 -8.38 4.76
N LYS A 93 1.72 -8.76 6.01
CA LYS A 93 2.84 -8.21 6.77
C LYS A 93 4.18 -8.51 6.11
N SER A 94 4.43 -9.75 5.68
CA SER A 94 5.64 -10.12 4.93
C SER A 94 5.80 -9.27 3.67
N ILE A 95 4.75 -9.19 2.84
CA ILE A 95 4.76 -8.39 1.60
C ILE A 95 5.08 -6.92 1.89
N LEU A 96 4.37 -6.31 2.84
CA LEU A 96 4.55 -4.90 3.19
C LEU A 96 5.95 -4.63 3.77
N THR A 97 6.52 -5.59 4.51
CA THR A 97 7.86 -5.47 5.11
C THR A 97 8.97 -5.57 4.05
N GLU A 98 8.81 -6.44 3.06
CA GLU A 98 9.81 -6.66 2.01
C GLU A 98 9.76 -5.61 0.90
N GLN A 99 8.59 -5.04 0.64
CA GLN A 99 8.36 -4.14 -0.49
C GLN A 99 9.28 -2.91 -0.50
N PRO A 100 9.53 -2.17 0.60
CA PRO A 100 10.47 -1.05 0.59
C PRO A 100 11.90 -1.43 0.19
N LEU A 101 12.37 -2.60 0.62
CA LEU A 101 13.71 -3.09 0.27
C LEU A 101 13.81 -3.34 -1.23
N ARG A 102 12.79 -3.97 -1.82
CA ARG A 102 12.73 -4.24 -3.26
C ARG A 102 12.61 -2.94 -4.06
N ILE A 103 11.79 -1.99 -3.62
CA ILE A 103 11.69 -0.65 -4.22
C ILE A 103 13.05 0.06 -4.18
N LYS A 104 13.75 0.05 -3.04
CA LYS A 104 15.08 0.64 -2.88
C LYS A 104 16.10 0.01 -3.82
N GLN A 105 16.20 -1.31 -3.84
CA GLN A 105 17.13 -2.03 -4.71
C GLN A 105 16.94 -1.69 -6.19
N LYS A 106 15.70 -1.52 -6.65
CA LYS A 106 15.38 -1.25 -8.05
C LYS A 106 15.50 0.22 -8.43
N LEU A 107 15.11 1.14 -7.54
CA LEU A 107 14.84 2.52 -7.91
C LEU A 107 15.78 3.55 -7.29
N TYR A 108 16.70 3.15 -6.40
CA TYR A 108 17.55 4.10 -5.65
C TYR A 108 18.30 5.10 -6.54
N ASN A 109 18.78 4.64 -7.70
CA ASN A 109 19.51 5.47 -8.67
C ASN A 109 18.66 5.93 -9.86
N ARG A 110 17.34 5.73 -9.80
CA ARG A 110 16.40 5.94 -10.93
C ARG A 110 15.31 6.96 -10.62
N THR A 111 15.45 7.73 -9.55
CA THR A 111 14.42 8.69 -9.11
C THR A 111 14.16 9.80 -10.13
N GLU A 112 15.15 10.12 -10.97
CA GLU A 112 15.00 11.12 -12.03
C GLU A 112 14.57 10.51 -13.38
N ASP A 113 14.46 9.18 -13.47
CA ASP A 113 13.96 8.52 -14.68
C ASP A 113 12.50 8.93 -14.92
N LEU A 114 12.12 9.03 -16.19
CA LEU A 114 10.73 9.22 -16.57
C LEU A 114 9.93 7.93 -16.33
N LEU A 115 8.67 8.10 -15.92
CA LEU A 115 7.70 7.01 -15.86
C LEU A 115 7.41 6.51 -17.27
N ALA A 116 7.16 5.20 -17.40
CA ALA A 116 6.65 4.60 -18.63
C ALA A 116 5.30 5.20 -19.04
N ALA A 117 4.50 5.66 -18.08
CA ALA A 117 3.28 6.42 -18.30
C ALA A 117 3.17 7.56 -17.27
N PRO A 118 3.14 8.83 -17.70
CA PRO A 118 2.88 9.96 -16.82
C PRO A 118 1.57 9.83 -16.06
N PHE A 119 1.56 10.24 -14.78
CA PHE A 119 0.37 10.20 -13.94
C PHE A 119 -0.01 11.60 -13.46
N LYS A 120 -1.06 12.18 -14.05
CA LYS A 120 -1.62 13.48 -13.64
C LYS A 120 -0.57 14.61 -13.53
N GLY A 121 0.38 14.66 -14.46
CA GLY A 121 1.46 15.65 -14.48
C GLY A 121 2.65 15.31 -13.57
N ILE A 122 2.69 14.11 -13.00
CA ILE A 122 3.88 13.54 -12.37
C ILE A 122 4.59 12.67 -13.41
N ASP A 123 5.81 13.05 -13.76
CA ASP A 123 6.53 12.45 -14.88
C ASP A 123 7.73 11.60 -14.43
N THR A 124 8.24 11.78 -13.20
CA THR A 124 9.43 11.08 -12.71
C THR A 124 9.11 10.00 -11.69
N VAL A 125 9.96 8.97 -11.63
CA VAL A 125 9.89 7.90 -10.61
C VAL A 125 9.88 8.47 -9.20
N GLY A 126 10.78 9.40 -8.89
CA GLY A 126 10.88 10.03 -7.57
C GLY A 126 9.63 10.85 -7.22
N GLY A 127 9.05 11.56 -8.19
CA GLY A 127 7.78 12.27 -8.00
C GLY A 127 6.63 11.32 -7.69
N MET A 128 6.54 10.21 -8.42
CA MET A 128 5.50 9.19 -8.23
C MET A 128 5.65 8.46 -6.90
N MET A 129 6.89 8.16 -6.50
CA MET A 129 7.22 7.64 -5.18
C MET A 129 6.75 8.59 -4.08
N GLY A 130 7.06 9.90 -4.18
CA GLY A 130 6.61 10.90 -3.21
C GLY A 130 5.09 10.94 -3.06
N PHE A 131 4.35 10.87 -4.17
CA PHE A 131 2.89 10.77 -4.12
C PHE A 131 2.40 9.45 -3.51
N SER A 132 3.10 8.33 -3.75
CA SER A 132 2.78 7.04 -3.13
C SER A 132 2.86 7.09 -1.60
N LEU A 133 3.78 7.88 -1.04
CA LEU A 133 3.92 8.07 0.41
C LEU A 133 2.72 8.83 1.00
N TYR A 134 2.28 9.89 0.31
CA TYR A 134 1.05 10.60 0.67
C TYR A 134 -0.16 9.65 0.63
N HIS A 135 -0.29 8.87 -0.44
CA HIS A 135 -1.37 7.90 -0.62
C HIS A 135 -1.40 6.87 0.51
N GLU A 136 -0.26 6.26 0.84
CA GLU A 136 -0.16 5.33 1.97
C GLU A 136 -0.53 6.02 3.29
N GLY A 137 -0.02 7.23 3.55
CA GLY A 137 -0.37 7.99 4.75
C GLY A 137 -1.86 8.25 4.91
N VAL A 138 -2.57 8.54 3.81
CA VAL A 138 -4.04 8.69 3.80
C VAL A 138 -4.72 7.38 4.22
N HIS A 139 -4.32 6.24 3.65
CA HIS A 139 -4.92 4.95 3.98
C HIS A 139 -4.59 4.48 5.40
N THR A 140 -3.39 4.75 5.89
CA THR A 140 -3.03 4.51 7.29
C THR A 140 -3.89 5.36 8.22
N GLY A 141 -4.20 6.61 7.86
CA GLY A 141 -5.16 7.45 8.58
C GLY A 141 -6.57 6.87 8.61
N PHE A 142 -7.07 6.36 7.48
CA PHE A 142 -8.36 5.67 7.42
C PHE A 142 -8.40 4.42 8.30
N MET A 143 -7.34 3.60 8.27
CA MET A 143 -7.22 2.43 9.13
C MET A 143 -7.25 2.80 10.62
N MET A 144 -6.57 3.88 11.03
CA MET A 144 -6.60 4.35 12.42
C MET A 144 -8.03 4.71 12.86
N SER A 145 -8.77 5.41 11.99
CA SER A 145 -10.17 5.77 12.23
C SER A 145 -11.06 4.53 12.31
N LEU A 146 -10.98 3.66 11.30
CA LEU A 146 -11.75 2.41 11.21
C LEU A 146 -11.53 1.51 12.43
N ARG A 147 -10.28 1.32 12.85
CA ARG A 147 -9.96 0.51 14.04
C ARG A 147 -10.58 1.08 15.31
N LYS A 148 -10.60 2.41 15.48
CA LYS A 148 -11.26 3.05 16.62
C LYS A 148 -12.77 2.79 16.61
N THR A 149 -13.39 2.85 15.44
CA THR A 149 -14.80 2.50 15.27
C THR A 149 -15.07 1.04 15.62
N ILE A 150 -14.24 0.11 15.12
CA ILE A 150 -14.35 -1.33 15.43
C ILE A 150 -14.23 -1.60 16.93
N ALA A 151 -13.28 -0.94 17.61
CA ALA A 151 -13.10 -1.09 19.06
C ALA A 151 -14.25 -0.51 19.91
N SER A 152 -15.19 0.21 19.29
CA SER A 152 -16.36 0.80 19.94
C SER A 152 -17.66 0.04 19.62
N LEU A 153 -17.58 -1.06 18.88
CA LEU A 153 -18.69 -1.99 18.62
C LEU A 153 -18.92 -2.91 19.83
#